data_AF-A0A958ZTS4-F1
#
_entry.id   AF-A0A958ZTS4-F1
#
_cell.length_a   1.000
_cell.length_b   1.000
_cell.length_c   1.000
_cell.angle_alpha   90.00
_cell.angle_beta   90.00
_cell.angle_gamma   90.00
#
_symmetry.space_group_name_H-M   'P 1'
#
loop_
_entity.id
_entity.type
_entity.pdbx_description
1 polymer ?
#
loop_
_entity_poly.entity_id
_entity_poly.type
_entity_poly.pdbx_seq_one_letter_code
_entity_poly.pdbx_strand_id
1 'polypeptide(L)'
;MDQLSKKEIRFKVEESASQTLEKLGIVKPSKKTQKLIKQTSKKLTDALQKDLKKLYKKIKKEEKIAKAKAKDKEKKMAKKTVHPKKAVKKVKAVKKVKTVRKVKAPVKEQGTPN
;
A
#
# COMPACT_ATOMS: atom_id res chain seq x y z
N MET A 1 -21.40 -7.41 0.77
CA MET A 1 -21.13 -7.87 2.13
C MET A 1 -22.14 -7.22 3.04
N ASP A 2 -23.19 -7.95 3.38
CA ASP A 2 -24.23 -7.42 4.27
C ASP A 2 -23.63 -7.21 5.66
N GLN A 3 -23.87 -6.03 6.23
CA GLN A 3 -23.38 -5.71 7.56
C GLN A 3 -24.24 -6.46 8.58
N LEU A 4 -23.64 -7.45 9.26
CA LEU A 4 -24.28 -8.10 10.41
C LEU A 4 -24.63 -7.06 11.47
N SER A 5 -25.89 -7.05 11.90
CA SER A 5 -26.37 -6.15 12.92
C SER A 5 -25.77 -6.51 14.28
N LYS A 6 -25.67 -5.52 15.20
CA LYS A 6 -25.20 -5.79 16.57
C LYS A 6 -26.05 -6.84 17.28
N LYS A 7 -27.34 -6.92 16.93
CA LYS A 7 -28.29 -7.85 17.53
C LYS A 7 -27.96 -9.28 17.12
N GLU A 8 -27.66 -9.51 15.84
CA GLU A 8 -27.23 -10.82 15.33
C GLU A 8 -25.89 -11.25 15.91
N ILE A 9 -24.92 -10.33 16.02
CA ILE A 9 -23.62 -10.62 16.64
C ILE A 9 -23.83 -11.04 18.10
N ARG A 10 -24.65 -10.30 18.86
CA ARG A 10 -24.93 -10.66 20.25
C ARG A 10 -25.62 -12.01 20.35
N PHE A 11 -26.59 -12.28 19.47
CA PHE A 11 -27.30 -13.55 19.44
C PHE A 11 -26.34 -14.73 19.19
N LYS A 12 -25.43 -14.61 18.21
CA LYS A 12 -24.40 -15.64 17.95
C LYS A 12 -23.45 -15.85 19.12
N VAL A 13 -23.07 -14.78 19.82
CA VAL A 13 -22.23 -14.89 21.02
C VAL A 13 -22.98 -15.60 22.16
N GLU A 14 -24.26 -15.28 22.37
CA GLU A 14 -25.10 -15.97 23.37
C GLU A 14 -25.35 -17.44 23.01
N GLU A 15 -25.55 -17.74 21.73
CA GLU A 15 -25.71 -19.09 21.20
C GLU A 15 -24.43 -19.92 21.43
N SER A 16 -23.27 -19.38 21.05
CA SER A 16 -21.98 -20.05 21.27
C SER A 16 -21.68 -20.27 22.75
N ALA A 17 -22.00 -19.30 23.61
CA ALA A 17 -21.87 -19.48 25.06
C ALA A 17 -22.79 -20.59 25.58
N SER A 18 -24.02 -20.67 25.07
CA SER A 18 -24.99 -21.72 25.44
C SER A 18 -24.52 -23.11 25.00
N GLN A 19 -24.03 -23.24 23.75
CA GLN A 19 -23.43 -24.49 23.25
C GLN A 19 -22.20 -24.92 24.07
N THR A 20 -21.39 -23.95 24.53
CA THR A 20 -20.24 -24.25 25.39
C THR A 20 -20.70 -24.79 26.74
N LEU A 21 -21.75 -24.21 27.32
CA LEU A 21 -22.33 -24.71 28.57
C LEU A 21 -22.94 -26.10 28.41
N GLU A 22 -23.60 -26.37 27.29
CA GLU A 22 -24.13 -27.69 26.96
C GLU A 22 -23.01 -28.74 26.83
N LYS A 23 -21.90 -28.40 26.16
CA LYS A 23 -20.70 -29.26 26.09
C LYS A 23 -20.08 -29.54 27.46
N LEU A 24 -20.22 -28.61 28.41
CA LEU A 24 -19.78 -28.78 29.80
C LEU A 24 -20.80 -29.54 30.65
N GLY A 25 -21.89 -30.05 30.06
CA GLY A 25 -22.96 -30.78 30.76
C GLY A 25 -23.96 -29.89 31.50
N ILE A 26 -23.90 -28.57 31.30
CA ILE A 26 -24.79 -27.60 31.94
C ILE A 26 -26.00 -27.37 31.03
N VAL A 27 -26.96 -28.29 31.09
CA VAL A 27 -28.17 -28.30 30.25
C VAL A 27 -29.14 -27.14 30.57
N LYS A 28 -29.10 -26.62 31.80
CA LYS A 28 -29.89 -25.45 32.22
C LYS A 28 -29.06 -24.53 33.12
N PRO A 29 -28.41 -23.49 32.56
CA PRO A 29 -27.72 -22.51 33.39
C PRO A 29 -28.72 -21.82 34.32
N SER A 30 -28.31 -21.61 35.58
CA SER A 30 -29.13 -20.89 36.57
C SER A 30 -29.52 -19.49 36.05
N LYS A 31 -30.60 -18.91 36.59
CA LYS A 31 -30.99 -17.52 36.27
C LYS A 31 -29.83 -16.52 36.45
N LYS A 32 -28.97 -16.74 37.45
CA LYS A 32 -27.77 -15.93 37.71
C LYS A 32 -26.75 -16.08 36.57
N THR A 33 -26.47 -17.32 36.16
CA THR A 33 -25.55 -17.64 35.06
C THR A 33 -26.05 -17.06 33.74
N GLN A 34 -27.34 -17.19 33.43
CA GLN A 34 -27.95 -16.65 32.22
C GLN A 34 -27.88 -15.11 32.16
N LYS A 35 -28.08 -14.44 33.30
CA LYS A 35 -27.93 -12.99 33.42
C LYS A 35 -26.48 -12.57 33.19
N LEU A 36 -25.52 -13.34 33.72
CA LEU A 36 -24.09 -13.09 33.50
C LEU A 36 -23.72 -13.24 32.02
N ILE A 37 -24.16 -14.32 31.35
CA ILE A 37 -23.93 -14.52 29.91
C ILE A 37 -24.43 -13.31 29.13
N LYS A 38 -25.69 -12.88 29.33
CA LYS A 38 -26.26 -11.72 28.64
C LYS A 38 -25.44 -10.44 28.87
N GLN A 39 -25.01 -10.19 30.10
CA GLN A 39 -24.17 -9.02 30.43
C GLN A 39 -22.81 -9.09 29.75
N THR A 40 -22.16 -10.26 29.77
CA THR A 40 -20.86 -10.50 29.16
C THR A 40 -20.94 -10.42 27.64
N SER A 41 -21.95 -11.02 27.02
CA SER A 41 -22.21 -10.94 25.57
C SER A 41 -22.40 -9.51 25.09
N LYS A 42 -23.12 -8.68 25.87
CA LYS A 42 -23.25 -7.24 25.59
C LYS A 42 -21.89 -6.53 25.62
N LYS A 43 -21.10 -6.73 26.69
CA LYS A 43 -19.77 -6.11 26.83
C LYS A 43 -18.80 -6.55 25.73
N LEU A 44 -18.78 -7.83 25.39
CA LEU A 44 -17.95 -8.39 24.31
C LEU A 44 -18.32 -7.77 22.96
N THR A 45 -19.62 -7.69 22.65
CA THR A 45 -20.09 -7.10 21.38
C THR A 45 -19.66 -5.63 21.28
N ASP A 46 -19.80 -4.87 22.36
CA ASP A 46 -19.42 -3.45 22.38
C ASP A 46 -17.90 -3.25 22.27
N ALA A 47 -17.11 -4.12 22.91
CA ALA A 47 -15.65 -4.11 22.81
C ALA A 47 -15.17 -4.43 21.38
N LEU A 48 -15.67 -5.54 20.81
CA LEU A 48 -15.36 -5.93 19.42
C LEU A 48 -15.73 -4.83 18.44
N GLN A 49 -16.87 -4.16 18.64
CA GLN A 49 -17.26 -3.06 17.77
C GLN A 49 -16.31 -1.85 17.89
N LYS A 50 -15.84 -1.52 19.10
CA LYS A 50 -14.85 -0.45 19.29
C LYS A 50 -13.54 -0.78 18.59
N ASP A 51 -13.07 -2.02 18.70
CA ASP A 51 -11.80 -2.42 18.10
C ASP A 51 -11.89 -2.52 16.57
N LEU A 52 -13.02 -3.00 16.03
CA LEU A 52 -13.30 -2.94 14.59
C LEU A 52 -13.30 -1.50 14.07
N LYS A 53 -13.88 -0.55 14.82
CA LYS A 53 -13.83 0.89 14.44
C LYS A 53 -12.40 1.43 14.45
N LYS A 54 -11.55 1.02 15.40
CA LYS A 54 -10.14 1.43 15.45
C LYS A 54 -9.35 0.83 14.28
N LEU A 55 -9.54 -0.46 13.99
CA LEU A 55 -8.94 -1.15 12.86
C LEU A 55 -9.33 -0.51 11.53
N TYR A 56 -10.62 -0.23 11.34
CA TYR A 56 -11.11 0.44 10.14
C TYR A 56 -10.46 1.82 9.92
N LYS A 57 -10.23 2.59 11.00
CA LYS A 57 -9.48 3.86 10.90
C LYS A 57 -8.03 3.67 10.48
N LYS A 58 -7.37 2.59 10.91
CA LYS A 58 -5.99 2.25 10.48
C LYS A 58 -5.96 1.85 9.00
N ILE A 59 -6.84 0.92 8.60
CA ILE A 59 -6.97 0.45 7.21
C ILE A 59 -7.25 1.62 6.26
N LYS A 60 -8.18 2.54 6.60
CA LYS A 60 -8.45 3.73 5.77
C LYS A 60 -7.23 4.64 5.58
N LYS A 61 -6.35 4.75 6.57
CA LYS A 61 -5.10 5.52 6.44
C LYS A 61 -4.13 4.80 5.51
N GLU A 62 -4.00 3.49 5.67
CA GLU A 62 -3.12 2.66 4.84
C GLU A 62 -3.58 2.62 3.37
N GLU A 63 -4.88 2.49 3.09
CA GLU A 63 -5.43 2.57 1.72
C GLU A 63 -5.14 3.92 1.05
N LYS A 64 -5.23 5.02 1.79
CA LYS A 64 -4.87 6.36 1.26
C LYS A 64 -3.39 6.43 0.91
N ILE A 65 -2.53 5.84 1.74
CA ILE A 65 -1.08 5.78 1.50
C ILE A 65 -0.78 4.90 0.29
N ALA A 66 -1.43 3.74 0.16
CA ALA A 66 -1.27 2.84 -0.98
C ALA A 66 -1.71 3.50 -2.29
N LYS A 67 -2.88 4.18 -2.30
CA LYS A 67 -3.36 4.94 -3.47
C LYS A 67 -2.43 6.10 -3.85
N ALA A 68 -1.87 6.81 -2.87
CA ALA A 68 -0.90 7.88 -3.14
C ALA A 68 0.41 7.33 -3.74
N LYS A 69 0.95 6.25 -3.19
CA LYS A 69 2.16 5.57 -3.71
C LYS A 69 1.95 5.03 -5.13
N ALA A 70 0.76 4.51 -5.45
CA ALA A 70 0.42 4.05 -6.80
C ALA A 70 0.41 5.20 -7.82
N LYS A 71 -0.25 6.33 -7.48
CA LYS A 71 -0.28 7.53 -8.35
C LYS A 71 1.11 8.14 -8.57
N ASP A 72 1.98 8.12 -7.57
CA ASP A 72 3.34 8.65 -7.70
C ASP A 72 4.24 7.79 -8.60
N LYS A 73 4.07 6.46 -8.57
CA LYS A 73 4.77 5.55 -9.51
C LYS A 73 4.34 5.82 -10.95
N GLU A 74 3.04 5.98 -11.18
CA GLU A 74 2.47 6.28 -12.50
C GLU A 74 2.99 7.62 -13.05
N LYS A 75 2.99 8.69 -12.24
CA LYS A 75 3.55 10.00 -12.64
C LYS A 75 5.05 9.96 -12.94
N LYS A 76 5.82 9.18 -12.17
CA LYS A 76 7.27 9.01 -12.42
C LYS A 76 7.53 8.25 -13.72
N MET A 77 6.72 7.24 -14.04
CA MET A 77 6.86 6.52 -15.31
C MET A 77 6.44 7.37 -16.51
N ALA A 78 5.36 8.17 -16.39
CA ALA A 78 4.93 9.10 -17.43
C ALA A 78 5.96 10.22 -17.71
N LYS A 79 6.66 10.74 -16.69
CA LYS A 79 7.75 11.73 -16.92
C LYS A 79 8.97 11.13 -17.63
N LYS A 80 9.21 9.82 -17.48
CA LYS A 80 10.34 9.13 -18.10
C LYS A 80 10.09 8.79 -19.58
N THR A 81 8.83 8.68 -20.01
CA THR A 81 8.44 8.37 -21.39
C THR A 81 8.29 9.61 -22.29
N VAL A 82 8.05 10.80 -21.72
CA VAL A 82 7.72 12.01 -22.51
C VAL A 82 8.95 12.80 -23.01
N HIS A 83 10.18 12.54 -22.53
CA HIS A 83 11.37 13.27 -23.02
C HIS A 83 12.60 12.40 -23.34
N PRO A 84 12.66 11.80 -24.54
CA PRO A 84 13.94 11.37 -25.13
C PRO A 84 14.47 12.29 -26.25
N LYS A 85 13.72 13.32 -26.70
CA LYS A 85 14.06 14.03 -27.96
C LYS A 85 15.11 15.14 -27.89
N LYS A 86 15.55 15.61 -26.71
CA LYS A 86 16.54 16.72 -26.64
C LYS A 86 18.01 16.28 -26.53
N ALA A 87 18.30 15.02 -26.19
CA ALA A 87 19.68 14.53 -26.04
C ALA A 87 20.37 14.18 -27.37
N VAL A 88 19.62 13.74 -28.38
CA VAL A 88 20.21 13.21 -29.64
C VAL A 88 20.77 14.31 -30.55
N LYS A 89 20.25 15.55 -30.49
CA LYS A 89 20.75 16.66 -31.32
C LYS A 89 22.14 17.17 -30.88
N LYS A 90 22.48 17.09 -29.59
CA LYS A 90 23.77 17.61 -29.06
C LYS A 90 24.96 16.71 -29.45
N VAL A 91 24.74 15.40 -29.59
CA VAL A 91 25.81 14.44 -29.89
C VAL A 91 26.24 14.48 -31.37
N LYS A 92 25.32 14.72 -32.31
CA LYS A 92 25.67 14.85 -33.74
C LYS A 92 26.51 16.09 -34.04
N ALA A 93 26.29 17.20 -33.33
CA ALA A 93 27.05 18.44 -33.53
C ALA A 93 28.52 18.30 -33.07
N VAL A 94 28.75 17.68 -31.91
CA VAL A 94 30.11 17.56 -31.34
C VAL A 94 31.00 16.61 -32.16
N LYS A 95 30.43 15.56 -32.77
CA LYS A 95 31.20 14.62 -33.61
C LYS A 95 31.68 15.27 -34.91
N LYS A 96 30.86 16.13 -35.55
CA LYS A 96 31.23 16.90 -36.75
C LYS A 96 32.36 17.90 -36.49
N VAL A 97 32.38 18.55 -35.32
CA VAL A 97 33.42 19.56 -34.99
C VAL A 97 34.78 18.90 -34.71
N LYS A 98 34.80 17.70 -34.11
CA LYS A 98 36.05 16.98 -33.81
C LYS A 98 36.75 16.45 -35.06
N THR A 99 36.00 16.05 -36.10
CA THR A 99 36.56 15.59 -37.37
C THR A 99 37.22 16.71 -38.16
N VAL A 100 36.70 17.94 -38.10
CA VAL A 100 37.27 19.08 -38.86
C VAL A 100 38.56 19.60 -38.21
N ARG A 101 38.68 19.56 -36.87
CA ARG A 101 39.91 19.99 -36.17
C ARG A 101 41.11 19.04 -36.34
N LYS A 102 40.91 17.80 -36.80
CA LYS A 102 42.01 16.82 -36.94
C LYS A 102 42.76 16.94 -38.28
N VAL A 103 42.27 17.73 -39.24
CA VAL A 103 42.84 17.81 -40.61
C VAL A 103 43.75 19.02 -40.80
N LYS A 104 43.97 19.87 -39.78
CA LYS A 104 44.86 21.04 -39.88
C LYS A 104 46.05 20.90 -38.92
N ALA A 105 46.89 19.90 -39.17
CA ALA A 105 48.24 19.85 -38.63
C ALA A 105 49.19 20.54 -39.63
N PRO A 106 50.02 21.53 -39.22
CA PRO A 106 51.02 22.11 -40.10
C PRO A 106 52.13 21.09 -40.35
N VAL A 107 52.43 20.84 -41.62
CA VAL A 107 53.62 20.09 -42.06
C VAL A 107 54.84 20.93 -41.67
N LYS A 108 55.72 20.39 -40.81
CA LYS A 108 57.04 20.98 -40.57
C LYS A 108 57.92 20.63 -41.78
N GLU A 109 58.29 21.63 -42.58
CA GLU A 109 59.41 21.51 -43.53
C GLU A 109 60.71 21.32 -42.73
N GLN A 110 61.39 20.20 -43.00
CA GLN A 110 62.78 19.99 -42.63
C GLN A 110 63.65 20.70 -43.66
N GLY A 111 64.55 21.57 -43.20
CA GLY A 111 65.56 22.21 -44.05
C GLY A 111 66.58 21.20 -44.55
N THR A 112 67.01 21.39 -45.81
CA THR A 112 68.16 20.70 -46.42
C THR A 112 69.43 21.56 -46.25
N PRO A 113 70.61 20.95 -46.07
CA PRO A 113 71.85 21.66 -45.81
C PRO A 113 72.51 22.14 -47.11
N ASN A 114 73.14 23.30 -47.07
CA ASN A 114 74.27 23.67 -47.93
C ASN A 114 75.18 24.62 -47.15
#